data_AF-A0ABD3Y1S2-F1
#
_entry.id   AF-A0ABD3Y1S2-F1
#
_cell.length_a   1.000
_cell.length_b   1.000
_cell.length_c   1.000
_cell.angle_alpha   90.00
_cell.angle_beta   90.00
_cell.angle_gamma   90.00
#
_symmetry.space_group_name_H-M   'P 1'
#
loop_
_entity.id
_entity.type
_entity.pdbx_description
1 polymer ?
#
loop_
_entity_poly.entity_id
_entity_poly.type
_entity_poly.pdbx_seq_one_letter_code
_entity_poly.pdbx_strand_id
1 'polypeptide(L)'
;MANLYNVILFGAPNSVVELIQEIGRVGRDEKDAVAFLLYNLYHLLKVDLEARNMYMSLECRRLLMLKPFLSTVEFVEAKTGTGLHSCCDFCAKNYSCCLCTLSDIEKLFQHTRYDASKLLTEDENTELYDLLDNDDIVDMSLLLDTLEVTE
;
A
#
# COMPACT_ATOMS: atom_id res chain seq x y z
N MET A 1 7.53 -16.67 -22.97
CA MET A 1 6.84 -15.66 -22.13
C MET A 1 7.90 -14.73 -21.57
N ALA A 2 7.65 -13.42 -21.55
CA ALA A 2 8.56 -12.47 -20.93
C ALA A 2 8.40 -12.54 -19.40
N ASN A 3 9.50 -12.47 -18.65
CA ASN A 3 9.45 -12.40 -17.19
C ASN A 3 9.05 -10.98 -16.79
N LEU A 4 8.03 -10.88 -15.94
CA LEU A 4 7.50 -9.63 -15.42
C LEU A 4 7.91 -9.51 -13.94
N TYR A 5 8.56 -8.41 -13.60
CA TYR A 5 9.10 -8.15 -12.26
C TYR A 5 8.43 -6.98 -11.57
N ASN A 6 7.63 -6.19 -12.28
CA ASN A 6 6.97 -5.02 -11.72
C ASN A 6 5.51 -5.00 -12.16
N VAL A 7 4.62 -4.69 -11.21
CA VAL A 7 3.21 -4.43 -11.48
C VAL A 7 2.83 -3.11 -10.83
N ILE A 8 2.10 -2.27 -11.56
CA ILE A 8 1.54 -1.03 -11.04
C ILE A 8 0.02 -1.16 -11.17
N LEU A 9 -0.65 -1.15 -10.03
CA LEU A 9 -2.10 -1.14 -9.92
C LEU A 9 -2.52 0.31 -9.73
N PHE A 10 -3.25 0.85 -10.71
CA PHE A 10 -3.85 2.16 -10.62
C PHE A 10 -5.33 2.01 -10.26
N GLY A 11 -5.70 2.55 -9.10
CA GLY A 11 -6.98 2.25 -8.46
C GLY A 11 -6.85 1.08 -7.48
N ALA A 12 -7.57 1.17 -6.36
CA ALA A 12 -7.58 0.11 -5.35
C ALA A 12 -8.47 -1.06 -5.81
N PRO A 13 -7.96 -2.30 -5.93
CA PRO A 13 -8.81 -3.48 -6.11
C PRO A 13 -9.87 -3.59 -5.01
N ASN A 14 -11.06 -4.09 -5.37
CA ASN A 14 -12.22 -4.06 -4.48
C ASN A 14 -12.03 -4.99 -3.29
N SER A 15 -11.39 -6.15 -3.50
CA SER A 15 -11.13 -7.14 -2.47
C SER A 15 -9.64 -7.48 -2.34
N VAL A 16 -9.26 -8.02 -1.18
CA VAL A 16 -7.89 -8.53 -0.94
C VAL A 16 -7.56 -9.68 -1.90
N VAL A 17 -8.56 -10.50 -2.25
CA VAL A 17 -8.40 -11.63 -3.19
C VAL A 17 -8.03 -11.12 -4.58
N GLU A 18 -8.74 -10.12 -5.10
CA GLU A 18 -8.43 -9.50 -6.39
C GLU A 18 -7.01 -8.92 -6.42
N LEU A 19 -6.63 -8.20 -5.36
CA LEU A 19 -5.27 -7.67 -5.23
C LEU A 19 -4.23 -8.78 -5.34
N ILE A 20 -4.38 -9.87 -4.57
CA ILE A 20 -3.43 -10.99 -4.57
C ILE A 20 -3.35 -11.65 -5.94
N GLN A 21 -4.48 -11.85 -6.61
CA GLN A 21 -4.51 -12.45 -7.94
C GLN A 21 -3.79 -11.59 -8.97
N GLU A 22 -3.95 -10.27 -8.91
CA GLU A 22 -3.30 -9.35 -9.83
C GLU A 22 -1.78 -9.22 -9.57
N ILE A 23 -1.36 -9.09 -8.31
CA ILE A 23 0.08 -9.05 -7.99
C ILE A 23 0.75 -10.42 -8.16
N GLY A 24 0.01 -11.52 -8.05
CA GLY A 24 0.50 -12.89 -8.28
C GLY A 24 0.82 -13.23 -9.75
N ARG A 25 0.69 -12.26 -10.66
CA ARG A 25 1.09 -12.38 -12.07
C ARG A 25 2.59 -12.15 -12.29
N VAL A 26 3.27 -11.46 -11.39
CA VAL A 26 4.71 -11.15 -11.47
C VAL A 26 5.55 -12.08 -10.57
N GLY A 27 6.87 -12.15 -10.79
CA GLY A 27 7.80 -12.85 -9.89
C GLY A 27 7.70 -14.38 -9.85
N ARG A 28 7.26 -15.02 -10.95
CA ARG A 28 7.11 -16.50 -11.03
C ARG A 28 8.43 -17.25 -11.23
N ASP A 29 9.53 -16.55 -11.49
CA ASP A 29 10.87 -17.12 -11.70
C ASP A 29 11.75 -17.00 -10.45
N GLU A 30 11.15 -16.84 -9.26
CA GLU A 30 11.81 -16.72 -7.95
C GLU A 30 12.70 -15.48 -7.78
N LYS A 31 12.71 -14.58 -8.77
CA LYS A 31 13.40 -13.30 -8.65
C LYS A 31 12.51 -12.28 -7.97
N ASP A 32 13.16 -11.30 -7.34
CA ASP A 32 12.48 -10.19 -6.69
C ASP A 32 11.56 -9.46 -7.67
N ALA A 33 10.34 -9.21 -7.20
CA ALA A 33 9.33 -8.49 -7.94
C ALA A 33 8.64 -7.49 -7.02
N VAL A 34 8.23 -6.36 -7.60
CA VAL A 34 7.63 -5.24 -6.87
C VAL A 34 6.22 -4.96 -7.37
N ALA A 35 5.29 -4.79 -6.43
CA ALA A 35 3.93 -4.36 -6.70
C ALA A 35 3.69 -2.97 -6.11
N PHE A 36 3.32 -2.02 -6.96
CA PHE A 36 2.87 -0.69 -6.53
C PHE A 36 1.35 -0.62 -6.60
N LEU A 37 0.76 -0.08 -5.55
CA LEU A 37 -0.65 0.26 -5.53
C LEU A 37 -0.78 1.78 -5.42
N LEU A 38 -1.33 2.39 -6.46
CA LEU A 38 -1.60 3.82 -6.53
C LEU A 38 -3.09 4.04 -6.32
N TYR A 39 -3.46 4.62 -5.18
CA TYR A 39 -4.85 4.91 -4.84
C TYR A 39 -4.98 6.29 -4.22
N ASN A 40 -6.21 6.82 -4.26
CA ASN A 40 -6.63 8.02 -3.55
C ASN A 40 -7.85 7.65 -2.69
N LEU A 41 -8.36 8.62 -1.93
CA LEU A 41 -9.51 8.38 -1.07
C LEU A 41 -10.76 7.94 -1.86
N TYR A 42 -10.99 8.52 -3.03
CA TYR A 42 -12.12 8.16 -3.90
C TYR A 42 -12.14 6.68 -4.28
N HIS A 43 -10.97 6.11 -4.59
CA HIS A 43 -10.84 4.67 -4.85
C HIS A 43 -11.23 3.84 -3.62
N LEU A 44 -10.82 4.26 -2.42
CA LEU A 44 -11.10 3.52 -1.18
C LEU A 44 -12.57 3.53 -0.74
N LEU A 45 -13.37 4.47 -1.22
CA LEU A 45 -14.81 4.49 -0.91
C LEU A 45 -15.56 3.32 -1.52
N LYS A 46 -15.06 2.77 -2.63
CA LYS A 46 -15.73 1.72 -3.41
C LYS A 46 -15.23 0.31 -3.10
N VAL A 47 -14.14 0.18 -2.34
CA VAL A 47 -13.58 -1.12 -1.97
C VAL A 47 -14.26 -1.70 -0.73
N ASP A 48 -14.21 -3.01 -0.61
CA ASP A 48 -14.74 -3.75 0.52
C ASP A 48 -14.06 -3.34 1.83
N LEU A 49 -14.78 -3.42 2.94
CA LEU A 49 -14.30 -3.00 4.26
C LEU A 49 -12.96 -3.68 4.64
N GLU A 50 -12.81 -4.96 4.34
CA GLU A 50 -11.58 -5.70 4.62
C GLU A 50 -10.39 -5.16 3.81
N ALA A 51 -10.58 -4.91 2.52
CA ALA A 51 -9.54 -4.33 1.65
C ALA A 51 -9.21 -2.90 2.09
N ARG A 52 -10.22 -2.09 2.40
CA ARG A 52 -10.04 -0.73 2.94
C ARG A 52 -9.19 -0.74 4.21
N ASN A 53 -9.52 -1.61 5.15
CA ASN A 53 -8.75 -1.75 6.40
C ASN A 53 -7.31 -2.16 6.13
N MET A 54 -7.06 -3.03 5.14
CA MET A 54 -5.70 -3.42 4.75
C MET A 54 -4.92 -2.26 4.11
N TYR A 55 -5.53 -1.48 3.22
CA TYR A 55 -4.88 -0.34 2.57
C TYR A 55 -4.51 0.77 3.55
N MET A 56 -5.40 1.06 4.51
CA MET A 56 -5.25 2.13 5.51
C MET A 56 -4.41 1.73 6.73
N SER A 57 -4.14 0.44 6.94
CA SER A 57 -3.37 -0.03 8.08
C SER A 57 -1.88 0.34 7.99
N LEU A 58 -1.26 0.54 9.14
CA LEU A 58 0.19 0.73 9.30
C LEU A 58 0.93 -0.59 9.62
N GLU A 59 0.21 -1.72 9.61
CA GLU A 59 0.79 -3.05 9.81
C GLU A 59 1.41 -3.62 8.52
N CYS A 60 2.10 -4.76 8.65
CA CYS A 60 2.68 -5.46 7.51
C CYS A 60 1.62 -5.82 6.46
N ARG A 61 1.75 -5.28 5.24
CA ARG A 61 0.79 -5.55 4.15
C ARG A 61 0.69 -7.03 3.81
N ARG A 62 1.82 -7.74 3.79
CA ARG A 62 1.85 -9.19 3.51
C ARG A 62 1.06 -9.98 4.55
N LEU A 63 1.18 -9.60 5.82
CA LEU A 63 0.44 -10.25 6.89
C LEU A 63 -1.07 -10.01 6.77
N LEU A 64 -1.48 -8.77 6.51
CA LEU A 64 -2.90 -8.42 6.34
C LEU A 64 -3.51 -9.09 5.11
N MET A 65 -2.77 -9.17 4.00
CA MET A 65 -3.23 -9.88 2.79
C MET A 65 -3.42 -11.38 3.04
N LEU A 66 -2.59 -12.00 3.88
CA LEU A 66 -2.69 -13.43 4.18
C LEU A 66 -3.77 -13.77 5.22
N LYS A 67 -4.14 -12.82 6.07
CA LYS A 67 -5.11 -13.00 7.16
C LYS A 67 -6.40 -13.75 6.76
N PRO A 68 -7.05 -13.51 5.62
CA PRO A 68 -8.29 -14.18 5.25
C PRO A 68 -8.11 -15.67 4.92
N PHE A 69 -6.88 -16.10 4.63
CA PHE A 69 -6.56 -17.45 4.14
C PHE A 69 -5.92 -18.34 5.20
N LEU A 70 -5.59 -17.80 6.37
CA LEU A 70 -4.87 -18.51 7.42
C LEU A 70 -5.76 -18.73 8.64
N SER A 71 -5.59 -19.88 9.29
CA SER A 71 -6.07 -20.09 10.64
C SER A 71 -5.32 -19.19 11.64
N THR A 72 -5.86 -19.03 12.84
CA THR A 72 -5.20 -18.22 13.90
C THR A 72 -3.78 -18.72 14.21
N VAL A 73 -3.55 -20.03 14.17
CA VAL A 73 -2.23 -20.62 14.44
C VAL A 73 -1.26 -20.26 13.32
N GLU A 74 -1.66 -20.50 12.06
CA GLU A 74 -0.85 -20.18 10.89
C GLU A 74 -0.57 -18.67 10.76
N PHE A 75 -1.52 -17.82 11.18
CA PHE A 75 -1.34 -16.38 11.19
C PHE A 75 -0.24 -15.93 12.17
N VAL A 76 -0.20 -16.54 13.37
CA VAL A 76 0.85 -16.27 14.36
C VAL A 76 2.21 -16.73 13.85
N GLU A 77 2.26 -17.90 13.19
CA GLU A 77 3.47 -18.41 12.56
C GLU A 77 3.94 -17.49 11.43
N ALA A 78 3.03 -17.07 10.54
CA ALA A 78 3.33 -16.18 9.42
C ALA A 78 3.95 -14.85 9.87
N LYS A 79 3.54 -14.33 11.04
CA LYS A 79 4.11 -13.11 11.62
C LYS A 79 5.62 -13.22 11.85
N THR A 80 6.14 -14.39 12.20
CA THR A 80 7.57 -14.62 12.45
C THR A 80 8.44 -14.48 11.20
N GLY A 81 7.86 -14.70 10.01
CA GLY A 81 8.53 -14.54 8.71
C GLY A 81 8.41 -13.13 8.10
N THR A 82 7.73 -12.20 8.79
CA THR A 82 7.60 -10.81 8.35
C THR A 82 8.63 -9.90 9.01
N GLY A 83 8.76 -8.66 8.53
CA GLY A 83 9.67 -7.67 9.12
C GLY A 83 11.04 -7.55 8.44
N LEU A 84 11.30 -8.31 7.38
CA LEU A 84 12.44 -8.09 6.49
C LEU A 84 12.21 -6.86 5.59
N HIS A 85 13.29 -6.24 5.12
CA HIS A 85 13.20 -5.07 4.25
C HIS A 85 12.53 -5.35 2.89
N SER A 86 12.65 -6.58 2.36
CA SER A 86 11.98 -7.03 1.13
C SER A 86 10.52 -7.47 1.36
N CYS A 87 9.97 -7.25 2.55
CA CYS A 87 8.63 -7.70 2.91
C CYS A 87 7.52 -6.81 2.33
N CYS A 88 7.56 -5.53 2.69
CA CYS A 88 6.67 -4.47 2.21
C CYS A 88 7.24 -3.10 2.62
N ASP A 89 6.62 -2.03 2.15
CA ASP A 89 6.94 -0.64 2.46
C ASP A 89 6.98 -0.31 3.97
N PHE A 90 6.04 -0.85 4.77
CA PHE A 90 6.02 -0.65 6.22
C PHE A 90 7.12 -1.41 6.96
N CYS A 91 7.36 -2.68 6.59
CA CYS A 91 8.45 -3.45 7.17
C CYS A 91 9.82 -2.84 6.83
N ALA A 92 9.98 -2.33 5.61
CA ALA A 92 11.19 -1.63 5.20
C ALA A 92 11.46 -0.36 6.04
N LYS A 93 10.43 0.38 6.46
CA LYS A 93 10.59 1.56 7.34
C LYS A 93 11.11 1.20 8.72
N ASN A 94 10.63 0.08 9.27
CA ASN A 94 10.98 -0.36 10.61
C ASN A 94 12.32 -1.10 10.69
N TYR A 95 12.97 -1.34 9.54
CA TYR A 95 14.19 -2.12 9.46
C TYR A 95 15.37 -1.26 9.01
N SER A 96 16.34 -1.05 9.90
CA SER A 96 17.56 -0.29 9.60
C SER A 96 18.57 -1.17 8.85
N CYS A 97 18.36 -1.40 7.56
CA CYS A 97 19.34 -2.12 6.74
C CYS A 97 20.12 -1.18 5.83
N CYS A 98 21.43 -1.18 6.00
CA CYS A 98 22.37 -0.32 5.26
C CYS A 98 22.75 -0.89 3.87
N LEU A 99 22.25 -2.08 3.52
CA LEU A 99 22.67 -2.85 2.33
C LEU A 99 21.52 -3.12 1.34
N CYS A 100 20.33 -2.55 1.56
CA CYS A 100 19.22 -2.76 0.65
C CYS A 100 19.44 -2.02 -0.67
N THR A 101 19.42 -2.77 -1.77
CA THR A 101 19.34 -2.19 -3.11
C THR A 101 17.88 -2.12 -3.53
N LEU A 102 17.33 -0.91 -3.59
CA LEU A 102 16.01 -0.69 -4.18
C LEU A 102 16.07 -0.94 -5.69
N SER A 103 15.02 -1.52 -6.26
CA SER A 103 14.84 -1.57 -7.72
C SER A 103 14.69 -0.14 -8.28
N ASP A 104 14.90 0.01 -9.58
CA ASP A 104 14.84 1.34 -10.21
C ASP A 104 13.46 1.98 -10.08
N ILE A 105 12.39 1.19 -10.10
CA ILE A 105 11.03 1.69 -9.87
C ILE A 105 10.78 2.08 -8.41
N GLU A 106 11.35 1.36 -7.43
CA GLU A 106 11.22 1.72 -6.02
C GLU A 106 11.92 3.03 -5.69
N LYS A 107 13.03 3.35 -6.38
CA LYS A 107 13.70 4.65 -6.25
C LYS A 107 12.78 5.80 -6.70
N LEU A 108 11.94 5.60 -7.72
CA LEU A 108 11.01 6.63 -8.21
C LEU A 108 9.96 7.00 -7.16
N PHE A 109 9.51 6.04 -6.34
CA PHE A 109 8.45 6.22 -5.35
C PHE A 109 8.97 6.28 -3.90
N GLN A 110 10.28 6.44 -3.70
CA GLN A 110 10.89 6.44 -2.38
C GLN A 110 10.39 7.60 -1.49
N HIS A 111 9.94 8.70 -2.12
CA HIS A 111 9.51 9.94 -1.46
C HIS A 111 8.01 10.22 -1.52
N THR A 112 7.21 9.44 -2.25
CA THR A 112 5.77 9.70 -2.49
C THR A 112 4.85 8.96 -1.50
N ARG A 113 5.33 8.67 -0.29
CA ARG A 113 4.57 7.86 0.68
C ARG A 113 3.60 8.73 1.47
N TYR A 114 2.32 8.56 1.21
CA TYR A 114 1.25 9.22 1.96
C TYR A 114 0.98 8.50 3.30
N ASP A 115 1.00 9.25 4.40
CA ASP A 115 0.61 8.75 5.71
C ASP A 115 -0.89 8.96 5.92
N ALA A 116 -1.68 7.92 5.66
CA ALA A 116 -3.13 7.95 5.82
C ALA A 116 -3.58 8.20 7.27
N SER A 117 -2.69 8.08 8.27
CA SER A 117 -3.03 8.43 9.66
C SER A 117 -3.33 9.91 9.85
N LYS A 118 -2.83 10.79 8.97
CA LYS A 118 -3.17 12.23 8.97
C LYS A 118 -4.63 12.51 8.61
N LEU A 119 -5.31 11.61 7.90
CA LEU A 119 -6.74 11.75 7.58
C LEU A 119 -7.66 11.30 8.73
N LEU A 120 -7.12 10.57 9.71
CA LEU A 120 -7.90 10.04 10.83
C LEU A 120 -7.84 10.93 12.08
N THR A 121 -7.08 12.03 12.02
CA THR A 121 -6.92 12.98 13.14
C THR A 121 -7.84 14.19 13.07
N GLU A 122 -8.58 14.38 11.98
CA GLU A 122 -9.56 15.46 11.83
C GLU A 122 -10.97 14.88 11.89
N ASP A 123 -11.49 14.90 13.12
CA ASP A 123 -12.88 14.73 13.59
C ASP A 123 -13.77 13.59 13.08
N GLU A 124 -14.49 13.00 14.03
CA GLU A 124 -15.36 11.85 13.86
C GLU A 124 -16.47 12.08 12.80
N ASN A 125 -16.36 11.34 11.69
CA ASN A 125 -17.45 10.56 11.06
C ASN A 125 -18.66 11.26 10.40
N THR A 126 -18.66 12.56 10.12
CA THR A 126 -19.75 13.14 9.27
C THR A 126 -19.24 13.94 8.06
N GLU A 127 -18.12 14.64 8.15
CA GLU A 127 -17.74 15.62 7.12
C GLU A 127 -17.00 15.04 5.90
N LEU A 128 -16.43 13.83 5.97
CA LEU A 128 -15.66 13.26 4.86
C LEU A 128 -16.53 12.84 3.66
N TYR A 129 -17.77 12.44 3.91
CA TYR A 129 -18.74 12.17 2.84
C TYR A 129 -19.35 13.47 2.29
N ASP A 130 -19.59 14.47 3.16
CA ASP A 130 -20.14 15.78 2.76
C ASP A 130 -19.14 16.66 1.98
N LEU A 131 -17.83 16.49 2.20
CA LEU A 131 -16.77 17.18 1.45
C LEU A 131 -16.62 16.69 0.00
N LEU A 132 -17.14 15.51 -0.33
CA LEU A 132 -17.01 14.90 -1.67
C LEU A 132 -18.25 15.06 -2.54
N ASP A 133 -19.37 15.50 -1.96
CA ASP A 133 -20.59 15.89 -2.71
C ASP A 133 -20.49 17.31 -3.29
N ASN A 134 -19.50 18.10 -2.84
CA ASN A 134 -19.10 19.32 -3.52
C ASN A 134 -18.08 18.93 -4.60
N ASP A 135 -18.45 19.07 -5.88
CA ASP A 135 -17.63 18.87 -7.09
C ASP A 135 -16.33 19.74 -7.15
N ASP A 136 -15.96 20.38 -6.05
CA ASP A 136 -14.72 21.13 -5.91
C ASP A 136 -13.57 20.15 -5.65
N ILE A 137 -13.00 19.68 -6.76
CA ILE A 137 -11.59 19.28 -6.94
C ILE A 137 -10.85 19.20 -5.61
N VAL A 138 -10.76 18.01 -5.01
CA VAL A 138 -9.76 17.75 -3.98
C VAL A 138 -8.42 18.08 -4.62
N ASP A 139 -7.87 19.22 -4.23
CA ASP A 139 -6.70 19.79 -4.86
C ASP A 139 -5.54 18.79 -4.71
N MET A 140 -5.18 18.19 -5.85
CA MET A 140 -4.05 17.28 -5.96
C MET A 140 -2.73 17.95 -5.55
N SER A 141 -2.68 19.29 -5.44
CA SER A 141 -1.54 20.03 -4.88
C SER A 141 -1.28 19.68 -3.40
N LEU A 142 -2.33 19.50 -2.59
CA LEU A 142 -2.21 19.24 -1.14
C LEU A 142 -1.65 17.83 -0.83
N LEU A 143 -1.63 16.92 -1.80
CA LEU A 143 -1.01 15.59 -1.70
C LEU A 143 0.46 15.57 -2.17
N LEU A 144 0.91 16.61 -2.87
CA LEU A 144 2.25 16.73 -3.47
C LEU A 144 3.13 17.81 -2.80
N ASP A 145 2.59 18.63 -1.92
CA ASP A 145 3.22 19.84 -1.35
C ASP A 145 4.38 19.63 -0.35
N THR A 146 5.02 18.46 -0.30
CA THR A 146 6.31 18.29 0.40
C THR A 146 7.47 18.04 -0.54
N LEU A 147 7.51 18.77 -1.65
CA LEU A 147 8.72 18.96 -2.46
C LEU A 147 9.13 20.43 -2.48
N GLU A 148 9.40 21.01 -1.31
CA GLU A 148 10.33 22.13 -1.24
C GLU A 148 11.75 21.56 -1.16
N VAL A 149 12.41 21.47 -2.31
CA VAL A 149 13.86 21.32 -2.38
C VAL A 149 14.46 22.69 -2.07
N THR A 150 14.96 22.88 -0.86
CA THR A 150 15.80 24.05 -0.55
C THR A 150 17.20 23.79 -1.12
N GLU A 151 17.67 24.74 -1.93
CA GLU A 151 19.02 24.79 -2.55
C GLU A 151 20.18 24.64 -1.56
#